data_AF-A0A850QQE8-F1
#
_entry.id   AF-A0A850QQE8-F1
#
_cell.length_a   1.000
_cell.length_b   1.000
_cell.length_c   1.000
_cell.angle_alpha   90.00
_cell.angle_beta   90.00
_cell.angle_gamma   90.00
#
_symmetry.space_group_name_H-M   'P 1'
#
loop_
_entity.id
_entity.type
_entity.pdbx_description
1 polymer ?
#
loop_
_entity_poly.entity_id
_entity_poly.type
_entity_poly.pdbx_seq_one_letter_code
_entity_poly.pdbx_strand_id
1 'polypeptide(L)'
;MTILKALGIYFGLLIGFFVLVELSFAFTWFPGIIPLVSYFVCGFVLNRIVLRGLVEWHPVHNTVENVSSGKLNFLIFWPFAYPVLFFKLSVVKHL
;
A
#
# COMPACT_ATOMS: atom_id res chain seq x y z
N MET A 1 12.12 6.87 -6.22
CA MET A 1 12.14 5.38 -6.30
C MET A 1 11.70 4.95 -7.70
N THR A 2 12.15 3.83 -8.26
CA THR A 2 11.66 3.36 -9.57
C THR A 2 10.30 2.69 -9.46
N ILE A 3 9.43 2.86 -10.48
CA ILE A 3 8.08 2.26 -10.52
C ILE A 3 8.15 0.73 -10.44
N LEU A 4 9.12 0.11 -11.12
CA LEU A 4 9.29 -1.35 -11.08
C LEU A 4 9.58 -1.88 -9.67
N LYS A 5 10.46 -1.20 -8.91
CA LYS A 5 10.75 -1.55 -7.51
C LYS A 5 9.51 -1.37 -6.64
N ALA A 6 8.73 -0.31 -6.87
CA ALA A 6 7.48 -0.07 -6.18
C ALA A 6 6.45 -1.18 -6.38
N LEU A 7 6.27 -1.60 -7.64
CA LEU A 7 5.39 -2.71 -8.01
C LEU A 7 5.85 -4.01 -7.36
N GLY A 8 7.15 -4.30 -7.37
CA GLY A 8 7.71 -5.49 -6.72
C GLY A 8 7.39 -5.54 -5.21
N ILE A 9 7.54 -4.41 -4.51
CA ILE A 9 7.19 -4.31 -3.08
C ILE A 9 5.68 -4.51 -2.88
N TYR A 10 4.85 -3.89 -3.74
CA TYR A 10 3.40 -4.04 -3.68
C TYR A 10 2.96 -5.49 -3.87
N PHE A 11 3.39 -6.16 -4.94
CA PHE A 11 3.03 -7.55 -5.19
C PHE A 11 3.59 -8.49 -4.13
N GLY A 12 4.81 -8.25 -3.64
CA GLY A 12 5.39 -9.03 -2.55
C GLY A 12 4.57 -8.96 -1.27
N LEU A 13 4.12 -7.77 -0.88
CA LEU A 13 3.25 -7.58 0.30
C LEU A 13 1.83 -8.12 0.06
N LEU A 14 1.29 -7.99 -1.15
CA LEU A 14 -0.02 -8.52 -1.51
C LEU A 14 -0.04 -10.05 -1.43
N ILE A 15 0.94 -10.72 -2.05
CA ILE A 15 1.07 -12.17 -2.00
C ILE A 15 1.31 -12.62 -0.55
N GLY A 16 2.21 -11.97 0.17
CA GLY A 16 2.47 -12.27 1.59
C GLY A 16 1.20 -12.14 2.44
N PHE A 17 0.37 -11.13 2.21
CA PHE A 17 -0.91 -10.96 2.87
C PHE A 17 -1.87 -12.11 2.56
N PHE A 18 -2.05 -12.47 1.28
CA PHE A 18 -2.91 -13.60 0.91
C PHE A 18 -2.45 -14.91 1.52
N VAL A 19 -1.14 -15.18 1.56
CA VAL A 19 -0.60 -16.38 2.22
C VAL A 19 -0.96 -16.41 3.70
N LEU A 20 -0.88 -15.28 4.41
CA LEU A 20 -1.26 -15.20 5.82
C LEU A 20 -2.77 -15.43 6.04
N VAL A 21 -3.60 -14.93 5.11
CA VAL A 21 -5.05 -15.16 5.12
C VAL A 21 -5.36 -16.65 4.93
N GLU A 22 -4.80 -17.27 3.88
CA GLU A 22 -4.98 -18.70 3.60
C GLU A 22 -4.50 -19.57 4.76
N LEU A 23 -3.34 -19.24 5.34
CA LEU A 23 -2.79 -19.96 6.50
C LEU A 23 -3.73 -19.90 7.71
N SER A 24 -4.41 -18.76 7.91
CA SER A 24 -5.39 -18.58 8.98
C SER A 24 -6.67 -19.40 8.79
N PHE A 25 -7.03 -19.73 7.56
CA PHE A 25 -8.19 -20.60 7.28
C PHE A 25 -7.81 -22.08 7.24
N ALA A 26 -6.59 -22.39 6.80
CA ALA A 26 -6.10 -23.76 6.66
C ALA A 26 -5.71 -24.41 8.00
N PHE A 27 -5.27 -23.62 8.99
CA PHE A 27 -4.74 -24.14 10.23
C PHE A 27 -5.47 -23.59 11.46
N THR A 28 -6.00 -24.48 12.29
CA THR A 28 -6.71 -24.14 13.54
C THR A 28 -5.78 -23.58 14.62
N TRP A 29 -4.46 -23.86 14.54
CA TRP A 29 -3.47 -23.33 15.47
C TRP A 29 -3.02 -21.90 15.12
N PHE A 30 -3.33 -21.41 13.91
CA PHE A 30 -2.88 -20.10 13.47
C PHE A 30 -3.79 -18.99 14.02
N PRO A 31 -3.24 -17.97 14.70
CA PRO A 31 -4.06 -16.91 15.27
C PRO A 31 -4.81 -16.10 14.20
N GLY A 32 -6.15 -16.12 14.24
CA GLY A 32 -7.01 -15.39 13.30
C GLY A 32 -6.88 -13.85 13.35
N ILE A 33 -6.17 -13.31 14.35
CA ILE A 33 -5.85 -11.89 14.43
C ILE A 33 -4.69 -11.48 13.51
N ILE A 34 -3.84 -12.43 13.08
CA ILE A 34 -2.65 -12.12 12.28
C ILE A 34 -3.00 -11.52 10.93
N PRO A 35 -3.99 -12.03 10.14
CA PRO A 35 -4.40 -11.38 8.91
C PRO A 35 -4.86 -9.93 9.11
N LEU A 36 -5.58 -9.65 10.20
CA LEU A 36 -6.03 -8.29 10.50
C LEU A 36 -4.85 -7.36 10.80
N VAL A 37 -3.90 -7.80 11.63
CA VAL A 37 -2.70 -7.00 11.95
C VAL A 37 -1.81 -6.83 10.71
N SER A 38 -1.60 -7.89 9.95
CA SER A 38 -0.77 -7.85 8.75
C SER A 38 -1.36 -6.93 7.68
N TYR A 39 -2.69 -6.82 7.57
CA TYR A 39 -3.35 -5.85 6.70
C TYR A 39 -2.87 -4.42 6.94
N PHE A 40 -2.91 -3.97 8.20
CA PHE A 40 -2.49 -2.62 8.58
C PHE A 40 -0.97 -2.45 8.49
N VAL A 41 -0.19 -3.48 8.83
CA VAL A 41 1.27 -3.45 8.69
C VAL A 41 1.67 -3.30 7.22
N CYS A 42 1.07 -4.07 6.30
CA CYS A 42 1.30 -3.96 4.86
C CYS A 42 0.96 -2.56 4.35
N GLY A 43 -0.22 -2.04 4.69
CA GLY A 43 -0.62 -0.67 4.31
C GLY A 43 0.34 0.39 4.86
N PHE A 44 0.79 0.26 6.10
CA PHE A 44 1.77 1.15 6.70
C PHE A 44 3.14 1.10 6.00
N VAL A 45 3.65 -0.10 5.73
CA VAL A 45 4.93 -0.31 5.02
C VAL A 45 4.87 0.30 3.63
N LEU A 46 3.78 0.09 2.90
CA LEU A 46 3.57 0.69 1.59
C LEU A 46 3.56 2.22 1.68
N ASN A 47 2.85 2.81 2.64
CA ASN A 47 2.86 4.25 2.83
C ASN A 47 4.23 4.81 3.18
N ARG A 48 5.00 4.08 3.99
CA ARG A 48 6.30 4.54 4.44
C ARG A 48 7.37 4.45 3.35
N ILE A 49 7.36 3.38 2.55
CA ILE A 49 8.39 3.09 1.56
C ILE A 49 7.95 3.54 0.16
N VAL A 50 6.77 3.10 -0.28
CA VAL A 50 6.29 3.29 -1.65
C VAL A 50 5.73 4.69 -1.85
N LEU A 51 4.75 5.10 -1.05
CA LEU A 51 4.11 6.41 -1.21
C LEU A 51 5.13 7.54 -1.01
N ARG A 52 5.97 7.47 0.03
CA ARG A 52 7.05 8.43 0.26
C ARG A 52 8.08 8.47 -0.88
N GLY A 53 8.34 7.35 -1.54
CA GLY A 53 9.34 7.23 -2.60
C GLY A 53 8.84 7.57 -4.00
N LEU A 54 7.53 7.67 -4.20
CA LEU A 54 6.87 7.94 -5.49
C LEU A 54 6.12 9.28 -5.54
N VAL A 55 5.55 9.73 -4.42
CA VAL A 55 4.75 10.94 -4.37
C VAL A 55 5.50 12.00 -3.56
N GLU A 56 5.90 13.05 -4.26
CA GLU A 56 6.36 14.28 -3.63
C GLU A 56 5.18 15.24 -3.55
N TRP A 57 4.86 15.64 -2.33
CA TRP A 57 3.68 16.44 -2.02
C TRP A 57 3.98 17.91 -2.36
N HIS A 58 3.20 18.53 -3.25
CA HIS A 58 3.45 19.89 -3.72
C HIS A 58 3.21 20.94 -2.61
N PRO A 59 4.17 21.83 -2.30
CA PRO A 59 4.14 22.69 -1.11
C PRO A 59 2.87 23.56 -0.98
N VAL A 60 2.25 23.94 -2.09
CA VAL A 60 1.05 24.81 -2.12
C VAL A 60 -0.26 24.06 -1.80
N HIS A 61 -0.34 22.74 -2.03
CA HIS A 61 -1.54 21.93 -1.79
C HIS A 61 -1.40 20.96 -0.60
N ASN A 62 -0.33 21.13 0.17
CA ASN A 62 0.01 20.32 1.34
C ASN A 62 -0.63 20.83 2.61
N THR A 63 -1.97 20.93 2.64
CA THR A 63 -2.65 21.06 3.92
C THR A 63 -2.47 19.75 4.70
N VAL A 64 -2.30 19.85 6.01
CA VAL A 64 -2.15 18.67 6.89
C VAL A 64 -3.32 17.71 6.68
N GLU A 65 -4.52 18.25 6.53
CA GLU A 65 -5.75 17.52 6.25
C GLU A 65 -5.70 16.73 4.94
N ASN A 66 -5.27 17.36 3.84
CA ASN A 66 -5.22 16.70 2.53
C ASN A 66 -4.17 15.58 2.50
N VAL A 67 -3.01 15.83 3.14
CA VAL A 67 -1.93 14.84 3.25
C VAL A 67 -2.33 13.68 4.17
N SER A 68 -2.99 13.97 5.31
CA SER A 68 -3.43 12.92 6.24
C SER A 68 -4.56 12.09 5.66
N SER A 69 -5.56 12.71 5.04
CA SER A 69 -6.67 12.02 4.38
C SER A 69 -6.17 11.13 3.25
N GLY A 70 -5.26 11.64 2.42
CA GLY A 70 -4.62 10.84 1.37
C GLY A 70 -3.87 9.64 1.93
N LYS A 71 -2.99 9.84 2.92
CA LYS A 71 -2.24 8.73 3.55
C LYS A 71 -3.15 7.71 4.21
N LEU A 72 -4.21 8.14 4.90
CA LEU A 72 -5.17 7.24 5.52
C LEU A 72 -5.92 6.41 4.47
N ASN A 73 -6.33 7.03 3.36
CA ASN A 73 -6.96 6.32 2.26
C ASN A 73 -6.01 5.25 1.66
N PHE A 74 -4.74 5.61 1.43
CA PHE A 74 -3.73 4.66 0.97
C PHE A 74 -3.41 3.56 1.99
N LEU A 75 -3.57 3.81 3.29
CA LEU A 75 -3.37 2.81 4.34
C LEU A 75 -4.54 1.84 4.43
N ILE A 76 -5.77 2.35 4.44
CA ILE A 76 -6.99 1.56 4.65
C ILE A 76 -7.36 0.82 3.38
N PHE A 77 -7.18 1.41 2.20
CA PHE A 77 -7.56 0.83 0.92
C PHE A 77 -6.35 0.44 0.07
N TRP A 78 -5.23 0.09 0.71
CA TRP A 78 -3.98 -0.20 0.04
C TRP A 78 -4.09 -1.23 -1.13
N PRO A 79 -4.93 -2.28 -1.08
CA PRO A 79 -5.02 -3.24 -2.20
C PRO A 79 -5.60 -2.62 -3.48
N PHE A 80 -6.37 -1.54 -3.37
CA PHE A 80 -7.02 -0.89 -4.51
C PHE A 80 -6.38 0.47 -4.85
N ALA A 81 -5.98 1.22 -3.82
CA ALA A 81 -5.41 2.55 -3.97
C ALA A 81 -4.04 2.52 -4.67
N TYR A 82 -3.18 1.53 -4.39
CA TYR A 82 -1.85 1.42 -5.02
C TYR A 82 -1.91 1.07 -6.50
N PRO A 83 -2.73 0.11 -6.97
CA PRO A 83 -2.96 -0.10 -8.41
C PRO A 83 -3.40 1.17 -9.13
N VAL A 84 -4.34 1.93 -8.55
CA VAL A 84 -4.79 3.22 -9.11
C VAL A 84 -3.65 4.23 -9.15
N LEU A 85 -2.81 4.30 -8.11
CA LEU A 85 -1.64 5.17 -8.08
C LEU A 85 -0.63 4.81 -9.18
N PHE A 86 -0.32 3.52 -9.35
CA PHE A 86 0.59 3.08 -10.40
C PHE A 86 0.04 3.38 -11.79
N PHE A 87 -1.25 3.19 -12.02
CA PHE A 87 -1.89 3.56 -13.28
C PHE A 87 -1.76 5.05 -13.57
N LYS A 88 -2.09 5.91 -12.59
CA LYS A 88 -1.94 7.37 -12.71
C LYS A 88 -0.50 7.77 -13.03
N LEU A 89 0.47 7.20 -12.33
CA LEU A 89 1.90 7.48 -12.55
C LEU A 89 2.37 7.02 -13.94
N SER A 90 1.89 5.88 -14.42
CA SER A 90 2.19 5.39 -15.77
C SER A 90 1.62 6.32 -16.84
N VAL A 91 0.37 6.76 -16.69
CA VAL A 91 -0.26 7.71 -17.63
C VAL A 91 0.52 9.03 -17.67
N VAL A 92 0.85 9.61 -16.51
CA VAL A 92 1.61 10.87 -16.42
C VAL A 92 3.04 10.74 -16.97
N LYS A 93 3.63 9.54 -16.94
CA LYS A 93 4.97 9.32 -17.49
C LYS A 93 4.97 9.13 -19.01
N HIS A 94 3.84 8.70 -19.60
CA HIS A 94 3.71 8.42 -21.03
C HIS A 94 3.02 9.53 -21.83
N LEU A 95 2.34 10.47 -21.17
CA LEU A 95 1.87 11.74 -21.72
C LEU A 95 2.90 12.84 -21.50
#